data_AF-A0A2D8NFI7-F1
#
_entry.id   AF-A0A2D8NFI7-F1
#
_cell.length_a   1.000
_cell.length_b   1.000
_cell.length_c   1.000
_cell.angle_alpha   90.00
_cell.angle_beta   90.00
_cell.angle_gamma   90.00
#
_symmetry.space_group_name_H-M   'P 1'
#
loop_
_entity.id
_entity.type
_entity.pdbx_description
1 polymer ?
#
loop_
_entity_poly.entity_id
_entity_poly.type
_entity_poly.pdbx_seq_one_letter_code
_entity_poly.pdbx_strand_id
1 'polypeptide(L)'
;MVQSSLATKSQSFDLVKSEIEQTIKQAESSLERFQENRERGEDLQNCVDFINQLRGIFILVELRGGTLLCQEAVTMANDVPVGANDDKNILLTTLNSALFILRRYVEYYHQQREDHPELLLPVINDLREARREKPYPESCFFDVDVKERPDFCAGLSLQPFEGNEADYEVMARRMRLTFQVALLGILRDRNDVVNKKLIGRASRGLARLCQGAPMGQMWCLVGIVADTMLDRAMVFNKARKRMFMRIEKYAREVVYVGKVATGKDAPDSLIRDLVYLLYRSGSANPEVTEVLSAYHLAPADFPDSMLEAHASRLYGPGSDVLKSLSEALQDELNQLKDKLDIIERGIEPDLAELSSIADALERLANTLVMLDLNKLAGVSREEASKLRGWEAESRLPGDDELYRLADSVLGIEDAVMQIVTRGITSETDALAGGERKREESVYLREALYVVADEARGALTLAKRAITAFIESDYDKLHLANLPATLHSIWGGLQMVNDPGAAGVLERVAASIQERLLDAKEAPAAQVLEALADALTSLEYYIESIGKSEDRNVDLLKLAESSLDDVGL
;
A
#
# COMPACT_ATOMS: atom_id res chain seq x y z
N MET A 1 17.42 23.27 12.77
CA MET A 1 17.70 23.77 11.39
C MET A 1 17.10 22.88 10.30
N VAL A 2 17.10 21.54 10.43
CA VAL A 2 16.52 20.60 9.44
C VAL A 2 15.01 20.79 9.19
N GLN A 3 14.21 21.02 10.25
CA GLN A 3 12.76 21.26 10.10
C GLN A 3 12.42 22.57 9.36
N SER A 4 13.27 23.60 9.49
CA SER A 4 13.09 24.86 8.77
C SER A 4 13.42 24.71 7.29
N SER A 5 14.41 23.89 6.90
CA SER A 5 14.70 23.64 5.48
C SER A 5 13.65 22.74 4.81
N LEU A 6 13.10 21.75 5.52
CA LEU A 6 12.02 20.89 5.01
C LEU A 6 10.74 21.68 4.72
N ALA A 7 10.35 22.59 5.62
CA ALA A 7 9.17 23.44 5.43
C ALA A 7 9.32 24.39 4.22
N THR A 8 10.51 24.99 4.03
CA THR A 8 10.79 25.84 2.85
C THR A 8 10.83 25.02 1.55
N LYS A 9 11.43 23.83 1.56
CA LYS A 9 11.44 22.90 0.39
C LYS A 9 10.03 22.47 -0.02
N SER A 10 9.19 22.12 0.96
CA SER A 10 7.80 21.73 0.73
C SER A 10 6.97 22.87 0.11
N GLN A 11 7.16 24.11 0.56
CA GLN A 11 6.48 25.28 0.00
C GLN A 11 6.95 25.61 -1.42
N SER A 12 8.26 25.52 -1.69
CA SER A 12 8.81 25.71 -3.03
C SER A 12 8.32 24.65 -4.02
N PHE A 13 8.18 23.39 -3.59
CA PHE A 13 7.68 22.31 -4.42
C PHE A 13 6.21 22.50 -4.81
N ASP A 14 5.35 22.92 -3.88
CA ASP A 14 3.92 23.13 -4.16
C ASP A 14 3.68 24.21 -5.23
N LEU A 15 4.56 25.21 -5.31
CA LEU A 15 4.50 26.27 -6.32
C LEU A 15 4.84 25.77 -7.73
N VAL A 16 5.71 24.77 -7.86
CA VAL A 16 6.16 24.23 -9.15
C VAL A 16 5.50 22.92 -9.52
N LYS A 17 4.70 22.30 -8.63
CA LYS A 17 4.07 20.99 -8.85
C LYS A 17 3.24 20.95 -10.12
N SER A 18 2.35 21.92 -10.33
CA SER A 18 1.50 21.96 -11.53
C SER A 18 2.32 22.12 -12.81
N GLU A 19 3.44 22.85 -12.73
CA GLU A 19 4.38 22.97 -13.84
C GLU A 19 5.08 21.64 -14.11
N ILE A 20 5.58 20.96 -13.07
CA ILE A 20 6.20 19.63 -13.20
C ILE A 20 5.22 18.62 -13.84
N GLU A 21 4.00 18.52 -13.33
CA GLU A 21 2.99 17.60 -13.86
C GLU A 21 2.63 17.91 -15.31
N GLN A 22 2.51 19.20 -15.66
CA GLN A 22 2.24 19.62 -17.03
C GLN A 22 3.41 19.29 -17.96
N THR A 23 4.65 19.57 -17.56
CA THR A 23 5.85 19.28 -18.35
C THR A 23 6.05 17.77 -18.53
N ILE A 24 5.76 16.94 -17.51
CA ILE A 24 5.79 15.48 -17.67
C ILE A 24 4.75 15.02 -18.70
N LYS A 25 3.51 15.49 -18.62
CA LYS A 25 2.47 15.16 -19.61
C LYS A 25 2.86 15.57 -21.03
N GLN A 26 3.50 16.73 -21.18
CA GLN A 26 4.00 17.20 -22.47
C GLN A 26 5.11 16.29 -23.01
N ALA A 27 6.05 15.86 -22.16
CA ALA A 27 7.10 14.89 -22.53
C ALA A 27 6.49 13.55 -22.97
N GLU A 28 5.53 13.02 -22.21
CA GLU A 28 4.80 11.78 -22.52
C GLU A 28 4.09 11.88 -23.87
N SER A 29 3.29 12.93 -24.08
CA SER A 29 2.57 13.15 -25.36
C SER A 29 3.50 13.31 -26.56
N SER A 30 4.64 14.01 -26.39
CA SER A 30 5.65 14.12 -27.45
C SER A 30 6.28 12.77 -27.78
N LEU A 31 6.55 11.95 -26.77
CA LEU A 31 7.11 10.61 -26.96
C LEU A 31 6.12 9.66 -27.64
N GLU A 32 4.84 9.72 -27.28
CA GLU A 32 3.77 8.94 -27.92
C GLU A 32 3.64 9.27 -29.42
N ARG A 33 3.63 10.56 -29.78
CA ARG A 33 3.58 10.99 -31.19
C ARG A 33 4.79 10.50 -32.00
N PHE A 34 5.98 10.50 -31.40
CA PHE A 34 7.16 9.93 -32.03
C PHE A 34 7.05 8.40 -32.21
N GLN A 35 6.44 7.69 -31.26
CA GLN A 35 6.21 6.24 -31.39
C GLN A 35 5.21 5.91 -32.50
N GLU A 36 4.18 6.73 -32.68
CA GLU A 36 3.22 6.62 -33.79
C GLU A 36 3.86 6.94 -35.15
N ASN A 37 4.77 7.92 -35.20
CA ASN A 37 5.48 8.30 -36.42
C ASN A 37 6.98 8.58 -36.20
N ARG A 38 7.79 7.53 -36.38
CA ARG A 38 9.24 7.54 -36.11
C ARG A 38 10.09 8.38 -37.07
N GLU A 39 9.50 8.91 -38.14
CA GLU A 39 10.18 9.84 -39.05
C GLU A 39 10.21 11.28 -38.49
N ARG A 40 9.34 11.59 -37.53
CA ARG A 40 9.24 12.92 -36.92
C ARG A 40 10.25 13.10 -35.79
N GLY A 41 11.51 13.31 -36.13
CA GLY A 41 12.57 13.61 -35.15
C GLY A 41 12.28 14.84 -34.26
N GLU A 42 11.43 15.77 -34.73
CA GLU A 42 10.98 16.94 -33.94
C GLU A 42 10.22 16.54 -32.67
N ASP A 43 9.38 15.50 -32.72
CA ASP A 43 8.60 15.05 -31.56
C ASP A 43 9.53 14.48 -30.46
N LEU A 44 10.58 13.75 -30.85
CA LEU A 44 11.60 13.27 -29.91
C LEU A 44 12.42 14.43 -29.33
N GLN A 45 12.78 15.44 -30.14
CA GLN A 45 13.49 16.62 -29.65
C GLN A 45 12.66 17.42 -28.64
N ASN A 46 11.37 17.60 -28.90
CA ASN A 46 10.44 18.24 -27.95
C ASN A 46 10.40 17.48 -26.61
N CYS A 47 10.35 16.14 -26.66
CA CYS A 47 10.43 15.32 -25.46
C CYS A 47 11.74 15.56 -24.69
N VAL A 48 12.88 15.58 -25.37
CA VAL A 48 14.19 15.89 -24.76
C VAL A 48 14.20 17.27 -24.08
N ASP A 49 13.60 18.27 -24.72
CA ASP A 49 13.54 19.63 -24.18
C ASP A 49 12.69 19.69 -22.89
N PHE A 50 11.54 19.01 -22.87
CA PHE A 50 10.71 18.89 -21.66
C PHE A 50 11.43 18.13 -20.53
N ILE A 51 12.16 17.05 -20.83
CA ILE A 51 12.94 16.32 -19.81
C ILE A 51 14.08 17.20 -19.26
N ASN A 52 14.73 18.02 -20.10
CA ASN A 52 15.73 18.98 -19.64
C ASN A 52 15.13 20.09 -18.77
N GLN A 53 13.92 20.57 -19.08
CA GLN A 53 13.19 21.52 -18.23
C GLN A 53 12.89 20.88 -16.86
N LEU A 54 12.37 19.65 -16.83
CA LEU A 54 12.15 18.90 -15.59
C LEU A 54 13.43 18.75 -14.77
N ARG A 55 14.55 18.42 -15.41
CA ARG A 55 15.85 18.34 -14.74
C ARG A 55 16.21 19.67 -14.07
N GLY A 56 15.99 20.79 -14.76
CA GLY A 56 16.23 22.13 -14.23
C GLY A 56 15.37 22.43 -13.00
N ILE A 57 14.09 22.08 -13.05
CA ILE A 57 13.18 22.21 -11.91
C ILE A 57 13.65 21.35 -10.73
N PHE A 58 14.00 20.08 -10.96
CA PHE A 58 14.48 19.19 -9.89
C PHE A 58 15.80 19.63 -9.25
N ILE A 59 16.70 20.24 -10.01
CA ILE A 59 17.91 20.86 -9.45
C ILE A 59 17.52 22.00 -8.50
N LEU A 60 16.55 22.84 -8.89
CA LEU A 60 16.11 23.99 -8.11
C LEU A 60 15.39 23.59 -6.81
N VAL A 61 14.61 22.50 -6.84
CA VAL A 61 13.96 21.94 -5.65
C VAL A 61 14.82 20.90 -4.89
N GLU A 62 16.07 20.69 -5.31
CA GLU A 62 17.04 19.76 -4.73
C GLU A 62 16.61 18.28 -4.70
N LEU A 63 15.79 17.83 -5.66
CA LEU A 63 15.38 16.43 -5.79
C LEU A 63 16.40 15.62 -6.60
N ARG A 64 17.42 15.10 -5.91
CA ARG A 64 18.59 14.42 -6.52
C ARG A 64 18.19 13.23 -7.41
N GLY A 65 17.22 12.44 -6.96
CA GLY A 65 16.73 11.27 -7.71
C GLY A 65 16.10 11.67 -9.04
N GLY A 66 15.23 12.69 -9.03
CA GLY A 66 14.60 13.24 -10.23
C GLY A 66 15.62 13.83 -11.19
N THR A 67 16.62 14.57 -10.68
CA THR A 67 17.72 15.10 -11.51
C THR A 67 18.49 13.99 -12.23
N LEU A 68 18.88 12.93 -11.52
CA LEU A 68 19.65 11.82 -12.11
C LEU A 68 18.81 11.03 -13.12
N LEU A 69 17.53 10.80 -12.83
CA LEU A 69 16.60 10.16 -13.77
C LEU A 69 16.48 10.94 -15.07
N CYS A 70 16.22 12.25 -15.00
CA CYS A 70 16.12 13.09 -16.19
C CYS A 70 17.43 13.11 -16.98
N GLN A 71 18.58 13.09 -16.31
CA GLN A 71 19.88 13.02 -16.99
C GLN A 71 20.06 11.72 -17.79
N GLU A 72 19.78 10.56 -17.19
CA GLU A 72 19.86 9.28 -17.90
C GLU A 72 18.79 9.16 -18.99
N ALA A 73 17.59 9.71 -18.77
CA ALA A 73 16.50 9.71 -19.74
C ALA A 73 16.83 10.57 -20.98
N VAL A 74 17.38 11.77 -20.80
CA VAL A 74 17.88 12.62 -21.92
C VAL A 74 18.97 11.88 -22.69
N THR A 75 19.89 11.24 -21.98
CA THR A 75 20.98 10.53 -22.65
C THR A 75 20.46 9.32 -23.44
N MET A 76 19.45 8.60 -22.92
CA MET A 76 18.76 7.55 -23.68
C MET A 76 18.04 8.09 -24.91
N ALA A 77 17.28 9.18 -24.76
CA ALA A 77 16.51 9.76 -25.86
C ALA A 77 17.43 10.22 -27.00
N ASN A 78 18.59 10.78 -26.69
CA ASN A 78 19.60 11.15 -27.69
C ASN A 78 20.26 9.95 -28.39
N ASP A 79 20.26 8.76 -27.77
CA ASP A 79 20.77 7.52 -28.37
C ASP A 79 19.73 6.85 -29.31
N VAL A 80 18.50 7.37 -29.39
CA VAL A 80 17.45 6.90 -30.31
C VAL A 80 17.59 7.61 -31.65
N PRO A 81 17.93 6.91 -32.75
CA PRO A 81 18.00 7.52 -34.07
C PRO A 81 16.61 7.81 -34.63
N VAL A 82 16.48 8.90 -35.40
CA VAL A 82 15.28 9.16 -36.21
C VAL A 82 15.14 8.05 -37.26
N GLY A 83 13.93 7.50 -37.41
CA GLY A 83 13.69 6.32 -38.26
C GLY A 83 14.17 4.99 -37.64
N ALA A 84 14.30 4.91 -36.32
CA ALA A 84 14.69 3.66 -35.64
C ALA A 84 13.76 2.48 -35.97
N ASN A 85 14.36 1.39 -36.48
CA ASN A 85 13.69 0.10 -36.63
C ASN A 85 13.29 -0.47 -35.26
N ASP A 86 12.42 -1.49 -35.27
CA ASP A 86 11.87 -2.13 -34.07
C ASP A 86 12.90 -2.68 -33.08
N ASP A 87 14.14 -2.86 -33.51
CA ASP A 87 15.29 -3.25 -32.67
C ASP A 87 15.58 -2.25 -31.53
N LYS A 88 14.97 -1.04 -31.56
CA LYS A 88 15.10 -0.01 -30.52
C LYS A 88 13.83 0.19 -29.68
N ASN A 89 12.81 -0.65 -29.83
CA ASN A 89 11.58 -0.60 -29.02
C ASN A 89 11.88 -0.63 -27.52
N ILE A 90 12.89 -1.40 -27.11
CA ILE A 90 13.31 -1.49 -25.71
C ILE A 90 13.69 -0.10 -25.14
N LEU A 91 14.38 0.75 -25.90
CA LEU A 91 14.75 2.09 -25.43
C LEU A 91 13.51 2.96 -25.22
N LEU A 92 12.59 2.96 -26.19
CA LEU A 92 11.37 3.76 -26.12
C LEU A 92 10.44 3.30 -24.99
N THR A 93 10.29 1.97 -24.81
CA THR A 93 9.51 1.40 -23.69
C THR A 93 10.15 1.73 -22.34
N THR A 94 11.48 1.67 -22.23
CA THR A 94 12.18 2.02 -20.99
C THR A 94 12.06 3.53 -20.69
N LEU A 95 12.13 4.38 -21.71
CA LEU A 95 11.95 5.83 -21.57
C LEU A 95 10.52 6.18 -21.13
N ASN A 96 9.49 5.56 -21.73
CA ASN A 96 8.10 5.69 -21.29
C ASN A 96 7.94 5.28 -19.82
N SER A 97 8.52 4.13 -19.44
CA SER A 97 8.47 3.65 -18.07
C SER A 97 9.14 4.64 -17.10
N ALA A 98 10.24 5.27 -17.50
CA ALA A 98 10.92 6.29 -16.71
C ALA A 98 10.07 7.56 -16.50
N LEU A 99 9.40 8.07 -17.54
CA LEU A 99 8.49 9.21 -17.42
C LEU A 99 7.29 8.89 -16.51
N PHE A 100 6.72 7.70 -16.67
CA PHE A 100 5.63 7.22 -15.81
C PHE A 100 6.04 7.16 -14.34
N ILE A 101 7.17 6.53 -14.02
CA ILE A 101 7.68 6.46 -12.63
C ILE A 101 8.04 7.84 -12.10
N LEU A 102 8.58 8.73 -12.93
CA LEU A 102 8.87 10.11 -12.54
C LEU A 102 7.61 10.86 -12.10
N ARG A 103 6.52 10.75 -12.87
CA ARG A 103 5.22 11.32 -12.51
C ARG A 103 4.74 10.83 -11.16
N ARG A 104 4.79 9.51 -10.95
CA ARG A 104 4.38 8.90 -9.69
C ARG A 104 5.27 9.29 -8.52
N TYR A 105 6.55 9.51 -8.76
CA TYR A 105 7.48 9.99 -7.74
C TYR A 105 7.14 11.41 -7.29
N VAL A 106 6.74 12.28 -8.23
CA VAL A 106 6.27 13.65 -7.93
C VAL A 106 5.01 13.60 -7.06
N GLU A 107 4.06 12.74 -7.40
CA GLU A 107 2.84 12.51 -6.59
C GLU A 107 3.17 11.93 -5.20
N TYR A 108 4.06 10.94 -5.15
CA TYR A 108 4.57 10.32 -3.92
C TYR A 108 5.23 11.35 -3.00
N TYR A 109 6.14 12.17 -3.53
CA TYR A 109 6.84 13.20 -2.77
C TYR A 109 5.87 14.26 -2.22
N HIS A 110 4.84 14.62 -3.01
CA HIS A 110 3.80 15.53 -2.55
C HIS A 110 3.01 14.98 -1.35
N GLN A 111 2.70 13.68 -1.35
CA GLN A 111 1.93 13.04 -0.27
C GLN A 111 2.79 12.80 0.98
N GLN A 112 4.00 12.27 0.83
CA GLN A 112 4.86 11.86 1.95
C GLN A 112 5.70 13.01 2.50
N ARG A 113 5.92 14.09 1.73
CA ARG A 113 6.75 15.25 2.09
C ARG A 113 8.20 14.91 2.47
N GLU A 114 8.66 13.71 2.14
CA GLU A 114 10.01 13.21 2.40
C GLU A 114 10.65 12.70 1.10
N ASP A 115 11.89 13.11 0.84
CA ASP A 115 12.65 12.74 -0.37
C ASP A 115 13.43 11.44 -0.13
N HIS A 116 13.20 10.45 -0.99
CA HIS A 116 13.92 9.17 -0.96
C HIS A 116 14.42 8.84 -2.38
N PRO A 117 15.57 9.43 -2.80
CA PRO A 117 16.06 9.29 -4.17
C PRO A 117 16.40 7.83 -4.53
N GLU A 118 16.65 6.98 -3.54
CA GLU A 118 16.90 5.54 -3.71
C GLU A 118 15.71 4.81 -4.34
N LEU A 119 14.48 5.32 -4.18
CA LEU A 119 13.29 4.76 -4.81
C LEU A 119 13.34 4.86 -6.35
N LEU A 120 14.08 5.83 -6.89
CA LEU A 120 14.24 6.00 -8.34
C LEU A 120 15.41 5.19 -8.92
N LEU A 121 16.29 4.63 -8.10
CA LEU A 121 17.45 3.87 -8.59
C LEU A 121 17.11 2.69 -9.50
N PRO A 122 16.06 1.88 -9.27
CA PRO A 122 15.69 0.80 -10.18
C PRO A 122 15.44 1.29 -11.61
N VAL A 123 14.58 2.30 -11.80
CA VAL A 123 14.27 2.82 -13.13
C VAL A 123 15.45 3.57 -13.77
N ILE A 124 16.28 4.25 -12.97
CA ILE A 124 17.54 4.84 -13.43
C ILE A 124 18.47 3.74 -13.97
N ASN A 125 18.57 2.63 -13.26
CA ASN A 125 19.39 1.50 -13.66
C ASN A 125 18.82 0.77 -14.88
N ASP A 126 17.51 0.67 -15.03
CA ASP A 126 16.88 0.12 -16.23
C ASP A 126 17.25 0.96 -17.47
N LEU A 127 17.23 2.30 -17.35
CA LEU A 127 17.69 3.19 -18.42
C LEU A 127 19.15 2.91 -18.82
N ARG A 128 20.03 2.73 -17.84
CA ARG A 128 21.45 2.45 -18.06
C ARG A 128 21.66 1.07 -18.66
N GLU A 129 21.00 0.05 -18.13
CA GLU A 129 21.10 -1.33 -18.60
C GLU A 129 20.61 -1.49 -20.04
N ALA A 130 19.52 -0.80 -20.41
CA ALA A 130 19.02 -0.76 -21.79
C ALA A 130 20.04 -0.15 -22.77
N ARG A 131 20.87 0.79 -22.30
CA ARG A 131 21.99 1.38 -23.03
C ARG A 131 23.30 0.59 -22.91
N ARG A 132 23.29 -0.55 -22.22
CA ARG A 132 24.46 -1.40 -21.91
C ARG A 132 25.51 -0.72 -21.03
N GLU A 133 25.09 0.27 -20.25
CA GLU A 133 25.91 0.95 -19.26
C GLU A 133 25.91 0.23 -17.92
N LYS A 134 26.95 0.47 -17.11
CA LYS A 134 27.03 -0.12 -15.77
C LYS A 134 25.97 0.52 -14.87
N PRO A 135 25.12 -0.27 -14.18
CA PRO A 135 24.15 0.24 -13.23
C PRO A 135 24.86 0.85 -12.01
N TYR A 136 24.24 1.86 -11.42
CA TYR A 136 24.68 2.46 -10.17
C TYR A 136 24.47 1.50 -8.98
N PRO A 137 25.36 1.54 -7.97
CA PRO A 137 25.17 0.81 -6.72
C PRO A 137 24.03 1.44 -5.91
N GLU A 138 23.51 0.72 -4.91
CA GLU A 138 22.49 1.29 -4.01
C GLU A 138 23.03 2.48 -3.21
N SER A 139 24.34 2.52 -2.94
CA SER A 139 24.98 3.63 -2.24
C SER A 139 25.15 4.88 -3.12
N CYS A 140 24.48 4.98 -4.28
CA CYS A 140 24.68 6.07 -5.25
C CYS A 140 24.42 7.46 -4.65
N PHE A 141 23.43 7.57 -3.77
CA PHE A 141 23.07 8.81 -3.07
C PHE A 141 23.66 8.89 -1.66
N PHE A 142 24.51 7.94 -1.29
CA PHE A 142 25.09 7.82 0.05
C PHE A 142 26.48 8.46 0.09
N ASP A 143 26.53 9.72 0.50
CA ASP A 143 27.74 10.53 0.53
C ASP A 143 28.47 10.39 1.89
N VAL A 144 29.28 9.35 2.02
CA VAL A 144 30.11 9.07 3.22
C VAL A 144 31.57 8.90 2.82
N ASP A 145 32.46 9.62 3.51
CA ASP A 145 33.90 9.44 3.36
C ASP A 145 34.34 8.20 4.14
N VAL A 146 34.85 7.20 3.42
CA VAL A 146 35.29 5.91 3.97
C VAL A 146 36.81 5.75 4.00
N LYS A 147 37.56 6.85 3.85
CA LYS A 147 39.03 6.85 3.92
C LYS A 147 39.54 6.46 5.31
N GLU A 148 38.93 7.01 6.34
CA GLU A 148 39.21 6.62 7.72
C GLU A 148 38.37 5.38 8.04
N ARG A 149 39.03 4.25 8.27
CA ARG A 149 38.36 2.96 8.49
C ARG A 149 38.51 2.57 9.96
N PRO A 150 37.40 2.28 10.67
CA PRO A 150 37.50 1.68 11.99
C PRO A 150 38.07 0.26 11.89
N ASP A 151 38.44 -0.31 13.03
CA ASP A 151 38.76 -1.73 13.12
C ASP A 151 37.45 -2.54 13.08
N PHE A 152 37.04 -2.96 11.89
CA PHE A 152 35.86 -3.80 11.68
C PHE A 152 36.00 -5.18 12.35
N CYS A 153 37.21 -5.60 12.71
CA CYS A 153 37.43 -6.88 13.37
C CYS A 153 37.35 -6.80 14.90
N ALA A 154 37.27 -5.60 15.50
CA ALA A 154 37.34 -5.42 16.96
C ALA A 154 36.25 -6.18 17.72
N GLY A 155 35.01 -6.20 17.20
CA GLY A 155 33.88 -6.93 17.79
C GLY A 155 33.86 -8.43 17.46
N LEU A 156 34.66 -8.88 16.50
CA LEU A 156 34.63 -10.26 16.01
C LEU A 156 35.65 -11.13 16.76
N SER A 157 35.15 -12.17 17.42
CA SER A 157 36.00 -13.21 18.02
C SER A 157 36.63 -14.12 16.95
N LEU A 158 37.70 -13.65 16.31
CA LEU A 158 38.46 -14.41 15.32
C LEU A 158 39.63 -15.13 15.98
N GLN A 159 39.65 -16.47 15.91
CA GLN A 159 40.83 -17.23 16.34
C GLN A 159 41.99 -17.03 15.36
N PRO A 160 43.23 -16.83 15.84
CA PRO A 160 44.40 -16.72 14.97
C PRO A 160 44.59 -17.94 14.07
N PHE A 161 45.16 -17.75 12.89
CA PHE A 161 45.54 -18.87 12.02
C PHE A 161 46.95 -19.36 12.39
N GLU A 162 47.07 -20.60 12.87
CA GLU A 162 48.34 -21.20 13.33
C GLU A 162 48.89 -22.30 12.38
N GLY A 163 48.40 -22.37 11.14
CA GLY A 163 48.79 -23.38 10.16
C GLY A 163 50.00 -23.02 9.30
N ASN A 164 50.57 -24.01 8.63
CA ASN A 164 51.62 -23.80 7.63
C ASN A 164 51.04 -23.33 6.27
N GLU A 165 51.90 -23.15 5.26
CA GLU A 165 51.45 -22.68 3.94
C GLU A 165 50.48 -23.65 3.24
N ALA A 166 50.66 -24.96 3.43
CA ALA A 166 49.74 -25.96 2.87
C ALA A 166 48.37 -25.92 3.57
N ASP A 167 48.34 -25.73 4.89
CA ASP A 167 47.11 -25.55 5.66
C ASP A 167 46.38 -24.27 5.21
N TYR A 168 47.14 -23.20 4.93
CA TYR A 168 46.59 -21.94 4.42
C TYR A 168 45.88 -22.15 3.08
N GLU A 169 46.53 -22.82 2.12
CA GLU A 169 45.93 -23.09 0.81
C GLU A 169 44.64 -23.92 0.91
N VAL A 170 44.66 -24.99 1.73
CA VAL A 170 43.48 -25.85 1.93
C VAL A 170 42.32 -25.05 2.52
N MET A 171 42.59 -24.24 3.55
CA MET A 171 41.57 -23.42 4.18
C MET A 171 41.06 -22.32 3.26
N ALA A 172 41.94 -21.65 2.52
CA ALA A 172 41.57 -20.61 1.56
C ALA A 172 40.65 -21.18 0.47
N ARG A 173 40.99 -22.33 -0.12
CA ARG A 173 40.14 -23.02 -1.12
C ARG A 173 38.79 -23.42 -0.53
N ARG A 174 38.78 -23.92 0.70
CA ARG A 174 37.54 -24.31 1.40
C ARG A 174 36.63 -23.11 1.65
N MET A 175 37.17 -21.98 2.12
CA MET A 175 36.37 -20.79 2.40
C MET A 175 35.86 -20.14 1.12
N ARG A 176 36.68 -20.08 0.06
CA ARG A 176 36.23 -19.65 -1.27
C ARG A 176 35.12 -20.55 -1.81
N LEU A 177 35.26 -21.88 -1.72
CA LEU A 177 34.20 -22.81 -2.14
C LEU A 177 32.89 -22.58 -1.37
N THR A 178 33.00 -22.38 -0.05
CA THR A 178 31.84 -22.07 0.80
C THR A 178 31.14 -20.78 0.33
N PHE A 179 31.92 -19.74 0.01
CA PHE A 179 31.40 -18.49 -0.55
C PHE A 179 30.72 -18.70 -1.91
N GLN A 180 31.32 -19.49 -2.80
CA GLN A 180 30.78 -19.77 -4.14
C GLN A 180 29.47 -20.56 -4.10
N VAL A 181 29.36 -21.56 -3.22
CA VAL A 181 28.11 -22.31 -3.03
C VAL A 181 27.00 -21.37 -2.57
N ALA A 182 27.29 -20.51 -1.60
CA ALA A 182 26.34 -19.50 -1.12
C ALA A 182 25.93 -18.52 -2.22
N LEU A 183 26.91 -17.97 -2.95
CA LEU A 183 26.67 -17.04 -4.05
C LEU A 183 25.83 -17.68 -5.16
N LEU A 184 26.08 -18.94 -5.51
CA LEU A 184 25.28 -19.66 -6.51
C LEU A 184 23.83 -19.86 -6.03
N GLY A 185 23.63 -20.14 -4.74
CA GLY A 185 22.31 -20.20 -4.12
C GLY A 185 21.58 -18.86 -4.19
N ILE A 186 22.29 -17.76 -3.90
CA ILE A 186 21.77 -16.38 -3.98
C ILE A 186 21.37 -16.02 -5.41
N LEU A 187 22.22 -16.32 -6.40
CA LEU A 187 21.93 -16.03 -7.81
C LEU A 187 20.76 -16.84 -8.37
N ARG A 188 20.43 -17.98 -7.74
CA ARG A 188 19.31 -18.85 -8.10
C ARG A 188 18.06 -18.63 -7.23
N ASP A 189 18.10 -17.66 -6.31
CA ASP A 189 16.99 -17.32 -5.41
C ASP A 189 16.50 -18.53 -4.58
N ARG A 190 17.43 -19.32 -4.03
CA ARG A 190 17.13 -20.51 -3.21
C ARG A 190 17.80 -20.45 -1.85
N ASN A 191 17.10 -20.89 -0.80
CA ASN A 191 17.67 -21.10 0.54
C ASN A 191 18.42 -19.87 1.09
N ASP A 192 17.80 -18.70 0.98
CA ASP A 192 18.40 -17.40 1.29
C ASP A 192 19.03 -17.33 2.70
N VAL A 193 18.30 -17.79 3.73
CA VAL A 193 18.78 -17.91 5.12
C VAL A 193 20.08 -18.72 5.22
N VAL A 194 20.16 -19.85 4.52
CA VAL A 194 21.34 -20.72 4.52
C VAL A 194 22.50 -20.01 3.83
N ASN A 195 22.25 -19.36 2.69
CA ASN A 195 23.30 -18.67 1.95
C ASN A 195 23.88 -17.50 2.74
N LYS A 196 23.06 -16.69 3.43
CA LYS A 196 23.55 -15.63 4.32
C LYS A 196 24.48 -16.18 5.41
N LYS A 197 24.10 -17.28 6.06
CA LYS A 197 24.95 -17.97 7.04
C LYS A 197 26.26 -18.47 6.43
N LEU A 198 26.22 -19.03 5.21
CA LEU A 198 27.41 -19.50 4.50
C LEU A 198 28.34 -18.35 4.09
N ILE A 199 27.80 -17.21 3.64
CA ILE A 199 28.58 -16.00 3.37
C ILE A 199 29.27 -15.54 4.66
N GLY A 200 28.54 -15.37 5.77
CA GLY A 200 29.12 -14.96 7.05
C GLY A 200 30.21 -15.93 7.55
N ARG A 201 30.00 -17.25 7.38
CA ARG A 201 31.01 -18.27 7.70
C ARG A 201 32.26 -18.15 6.82
N ALA A 202 32.09 -18.02 5.51
CA ALA A 202 33.20 -17.89 4.57
C ALA A 202 34.00 -16.59 4.84
N SER A 203 33.30 -15.48 5.10
CA SER A 203 33.92 -14.19 5.42
C SER A 203 34.76 -14.26 6.69
N ARG A 204 34.26 -14.83 7.79
CA ARG A 204 35.06 -15.04 9.01
C ARG A 204 36.29 -15.92 8.78
N GLY A 205 36.15 -16.98 7.98
CA GLY A 205 37.29 -17.83 7.61
C GLY A 205 38.34 -17.12 6.77
N LEU A 206 37.92 -16.27 5.83
CA LEU A 206 38.82 -15.45 5.01
C LEU A 206 39.47 -14.32 5.83
N ALA A 207 38.74 -13.70 6.77
CA ALA A 207 39.27 -12.73 7.72
C ALA A 207 40.40 -13.35 8.57
N ARG A 208 40.18 -14.57 9.09
CA ARG A 208 41.20 -15.33 9.82
C ARG A 208 42.47 -15.59 9.00
N LEU A 209 42.34 -15.88 7.70
CA LEU A 209 43.49 -16.08 6.81
C LEU A 209 44.22 -14.76 6.48
N CYS A 210 43.52 -13.63 6.54
CA CYS A 210 44.05 -12.29 6.28
C CYS A 210 44.47 -11.55 7.56
N GLN A 211 44.72 -12.27 8.66
CA GLN A 211 45.01 -11.65 9.97
C GLN A 211 46.20 -10.67 9.89
N GLY A 212 46.00 -9.46 10.41
CA GLY A 212 47.01 -8.40 10.40
C GLY A 212 47.22 -7.72 9.04
N ALA A 213 46.46 -8.10 8.01
CA ALA A 213 46.53 -7.50 6.68
C ALA A 213 45.26 -6.66 6.38
N PRO A 214 45.36 -5.60 5.56
CA PRO A 214 44.22 -4.71 5.29
C PRO A 214 42.99 -5.42 4.70
N MET A 215 43.17 -6.46 3.89
CA MET A 215 42.06 -7.24 3.34
C MET A 215 41.22 -7.94 4.42
N GLY A 216 41.80 -8.23 5.60
CA GLY A 216 41.08 -8.83 6.72
C GLY A 216 39.94 -7.94 7.21
N GLN A 217 40.14 -6.63 7.22
CA GLN A 217 39.15 -5.62 7.61
C GLN A 217 37.92 -5.66 6.70
N MET A 218 38.12 -5.80 5.40
CA MET A 218 37.01 -5.98 4.45
C MET A 218 36.23 -7.28 4.74
N TRP A 219 36.90 -8.39 5.00
CA TRP A 219 36.22 -9.66 5.31
C TRP A 219 35.44 -9.62 6.62
N CYS A 220 35.95 -8.92 7.64
CA CYS A 220 35.22 -8.64 8.87
C CYS A 220 33.93 -7.88 8.57
N LEU A 221 34.01 -6.79 7.78
CA LEU A 221 32.84 -6.01 7.38
C LEU A 221 31.82 -6.83 6.57
N VAL A 222 32.25 -7.67 5.63
CA VAL A 222 31.34 -8.58 4.88
C VAL A 222 30.67 -9.58 5.84
N GLY A 223 31.37 -10.03 6.88
CA GLY A 223 30.80 -10.87 7.94
C GLY A 223 29.66 -10.17 8.69
N ILE A 224 29.92 -8.95 9.18
CA ILE A 224 28.94 -8.12 9.89
C ILE A 224 27.71 -7.86 9.00
N VAL A 225 27.92 -7.51 7.72
CA VAL A 225 26.83 -7.31 6.76
C VAL A 225 26.02 -8.59 6.56
N ALA A 226 26.65 -9.75 6.41
CA ALA A 226 25.94 -11.01 6.20
C ALA A 226 25.07 -11.40 7.40
N ASP A 227 25.59 -11.21 8.63
CA ASP A 227 24.85 -11.47 9.86
C ASP A 227 23.71 -10.44 10.04
N THR A 228 23.95 -9.16 9.72
CA THR A 228 22.93 -8.10 9.77
C THR A 228 21.81 -8.33 8.75
N MET A 229 22.15 -8.71 7.51
CA MET A 229 21.16 -9.04 6.50
C MET A 229 20.32 -10.26 6.89
N LEU A 230 20.90 -11.20 7.65
CA LEU A 230 20.18 -12.37 8.17
C LEU A 230 19.21 -11.96 9.28
N ASP A 231 19.68 -11.16 10.23
CA ASP A 231 18.89 -10.66 11.36
C ASP A 231 17.71 -9.79 10.91
N ARG A 232 17.96 -8.89 9.95
CA ARG A 232 16.97 -7.94 9.43
C ARG A 232 16.19 -8.44 8.21
N ALA A 233 16.33 -9.73 7.88
CA ALA A 233 15.67 -10.36 6.74
C ALA A 233 15.82 -9.63 5.40
N MET A 234 16.96 -8.97 5.16
CA MET A 234 17.20 -8.16 3.96
C MET A 234 17.34 -9.00 2.70
N VAL A 235 16.70 -8.59 1.60
CA VAL A 235 16.70 -9.36 0.34
C VAL A 235 17.99 -9.13 -0.47
N PHE A 236 18.42 -10.15 -1.24
CA PHE A 236 19.45 -9.97 -2.27
C PHE A 236 18.86 -9.46 -3.59
N ASN A 237 18.69 -8.15 -3.71
CA ASN A 237 18.32 -7.56 -5.00
C ASN A 237 19.46 -7.64 -6.04
N LYS A 238 19.20 -7.19 -7.28
CA LYS A 238 20.18 -7.21 -8.39
C LYS A 238 21.51 -6.52 -8.04
N ALA A 239 21.47 -5.38 -7.34
CA ALA A 239 22.66 -4.61 -6.99
C ALA A 239 23.51 -5.34 -5.93
N ARG A 240 22.89 -5.85 -4.86
CA ARG A 240 23.56 -6.70 -3.85
C ARG A 240 24.17 -7.94 -4.49
N LYS A 241 23.45 -8.65 -5.36
CA LYS A 241 23.98 -9.81 -6.10
C LYS A 241 25.27 -9.45 -6.85
N ARG A 242 25.29 -8.31 -7.56
CA ARG A 242 26.48 -7.80 -8.26
C ARG A 242 27.62 -7.45 -7.31
N MET A 243 27.31 -6.85 -6.17
CA MET A 243 28.31 -6.56 -5.14
C MET A 243 28.95 -7.85 -4.61
N PHE A 244 28.18 -8.87 -4.27
CA PHE A 244 28.72 -10.16 -3.80
C PHE A 244 29.49 -10.93 -4.90
N MET A 245 29.09 -10.80 -6.17
CA MET A 245 29.91 -11.27 -7.30
C MET A 245 31.27 -10.55 -7.37
N ARG A 246 31.30 -9.24 -7.12
CA ARG A 246 32.55 -8.46 -7.05
C ARG A 246 33.41 -8.89 -5.86
N ILE A 247 32.80 -9.21 -4.73
CA ILE A 247 33.49 -9.72 -3.52
C ILE A 247 34.15 -11.09 -3.78
N GLU A 248 33.53 -11.99 -4.56
CA GLU A 248 34.12 -13.31 -4.89
C GLU A 248 35.49 -13.19 -5.56
N LYS A 249 35.72 -12.12 -6.34
CA LYS A 249 37.02 -11.86 -6.96
C LYS A 249 38.14 -11.76 -5.92
N TYR A 250 37.88 -11.15 -4.76
CA TYR A 250 38.88 -11.06 -3.69
C TYR A 250 39.11 -12.41 -3.01
N ALA A 251 38.07 -13.22 -2.83
CA ALA A 251 38.24 -14.60 -2.33
C ALA A 251 39.09 -15.44 -3.29
N ARG A 252 38.94 -15.22 -4.60
CA ARG A 252 39.77 -15.82 -5.64
C ARG A 252 41.24 -15.37 -5.55
N GLU A 253 41.48 -14.08 -5.34
CA GLU A 253 42.84 -13.54 -5.18
C GLU A 253 43.55 -14.12 -3.93
N VAL A 254 42.85 -14.24 -2.80
CA VAL A 254 43.37 -14.89 -1.58
C VAL A 254 43.85 -16.33 -1.83
N VAL A 255 43.18 -17.06 -2.72
CA VAL A 255 43.51 -18.46 -3.07
C VAL A 255 44.68 -18.56 -4.05
N TYR A 256 44.69 -17.78 -5.13
CA TYR A 256 45.67 -17.97 -6.22
C TYR A 256 46.91 -17.08 -6.10
N VAL A 257 46.79 -15.92 -5.47
CA VAL A 257 47.92 -15.00 -5.24
C VAL A 257 48.49 -15.18 -3.83
N GLY A 258 47.71 -15.77 -2.91
CA GLY A 258 48.13 -16.08 -1.55
C GLY A 258 48.28 -14.84 -0.67
N LYS A 259 49.18 -14.91 0.31
CA LYS A 259 49.41 -13.85 1.31
C LYS A 259 49.77 -12.48 0.72
N VAL A 260 50.32 -12.42 -0.49
CA VAL A 260 50.63 -11.14 -1.16
C VAL A 260 49.35 -10.36 -1.48
N ALA A 261 48.26 -11.04 -1.81
CA ALA A 261 46.99 -10.37 -2.10
C ALA A 261 46.29 -9.80 -0.85
N THR A 262 46.57 -10.36 0.34
CA THR A 262 45.92 -9.90 1.59
C THR A 262 46.44 -8.53 2.04
N GLY A 263 47.64 -8.15 1.60
CA GLY A 263 48.25 -6.85 1.86
C GLY A 263 47.60 -5.66 1.13
N LYS A 264 46.69 -5.90 0.19
CA LYS A 264 46.00 -4.84 -0.56
C LYS A 264 44.76 -4.37 0.18
N ASP A 265 44.52 -3.08 0.15
CA ASP A 265 43.27 -2.50 0.59
C ASP A 265 42.11 -2.84 -0.34
N ALA A 266 40.93 -3.06 0.25
CA ALA A 266 39.69 -3.09 -0.50
C ALA A 266 39.40 -1.69 -1.08
N PRO A 267 38.76 -1.59 -2.26
CA PRO A 267 38.37 -0.30 -2.81
C PRO A 267 37.35 0.41 -1.91
N ASP A 268 37.51 1.72 -1.76
CA ASP A 268 36.61 2.57 -0.98
C ASP A 268 35.14 2.43 -1.42
N SER A 269 34.90 2.27 -2.72
CA SER A 269 33.54 2.05 -3.23
C SER A 269 32.89 0.78 -2.67
N LEU A 270 33.66 -0.28 -2.44
CA LEU A 270 33.13 -1.51 -1.85
C LEU A 270 32.86 -1.35 -0.35
N ILE A 271 33.73 -0.64 0.37
CA ILE A 271 33.53 -0.35 1.79
C ILE A 271 32.26 0.50 1.96
N ARG A 272 32.09 1.54 1.13
CA ARG A 272 30.89 2.37 1.13
C ARG A 272 29.62 1.57 0.81
N ASP A 273 29.65 0.69 -0.19
CA ASP A 273 28.50 -0.17 -0.51
C ASP A 273 28.12 -1.08 0.67
N LEU A 274 29.10 -1.62 1.40
CA LEU A 274 28.87 -2.47 2.58
C LEU A 274 28.36 -1.67 3.78
N VAL A 275 28.94 -0.50 4.07
CA VAL A 275 28.49 0.39 5.14
C VAL A 275 27.07 0.90 4.86
N TYR A 276 26.74 1.16 3.59
CA TYR A 276 25.37 1.51 3.19
C TYR A 276 24.36 0.43 3.57
N LEU A 277 24.66 -0.87 3.39
CA LEU A 277 23.77 -1.94 3.83
C LEU A 277 23.58 -1.96 5.36
N LEU A 278 24.63 -1.68 6.13
CA LEU A 278 24.54 -1.55 7.58
C LEU A 278 23.65 -0.37 7.98
N TYR A 279 23.83 0.78 7.34
CA TYR A 279 23.01 1.97 7.54
C TYR A 279 21.52 1.66 7.26
N ARG A 280 21.23 1.11 6.08
CA ARG A 280 19.87 0.77 5.63
C ARG A 280 19.21 -0.35 6.43
N SER A 281 19.98 -1.17 7.13
CA SER A 281 19.42 -2.23 7.96
C SER A 281 18.55 -1.70 9.10
N GLY A 282 18.81 -0.46 9.57
CA GLY A 282 18.19 0.10 10.77
C GLY A 282 18.45 -0.77 12.02
N SER A 283 19.51 -1.59 12.02
CA SER A 283 19.83 -2.47 13.13
C SER A 283 20.45 -1.67 14.28
N ALA A 284 19.98 -1.95 15.50
CA ALA A 284 20.53 -1.40 16.73
C ALA A 284 21.58 -2.32 17.38
N ASN A 285 22.07 -3.34 16.67
CA ASN A 285 23.08 -4.24 17.19
C ASN A 285 24.38 -3.46 17.51
N PRO A 286 25.09 -3.78 18.61
CA PRO A 286 26.28 -3.03 19.02
C PRO A 286 27.37 -2.97 17.94
N GLU A 287 27.66 -4.10 17.29
CA GLU A 287 28.66 -4.18 16.21
C GLU A 287 28.32 -3.26 15.02
N VAL A 288 27.04 -3.20 14.64
CA VAL A 288 26.57 -2.33 13.54
C VAL A 288 26.66 -0.86 13.96
N THR A 289 26.21 -0.56 15.18
CA THR A 289 26.21 0.80 15.72
C THR A 289 27.62 1.35 15.87
N GLU A 290 28.59 0.54 16.30
CA GLU A 290 30.00 0.92 16.41
C GLU A 290 30.56 1.30 15.04
N VAL A 291 30.32 0.47 14.01
CA VAL A 291 30.75 0.75 12.63
C VAL A 291 30.11 2.03 12.09
N LEU A 292 28.81 2.23 12.27
CA LEU A 292 28.11 3.43 11.81
C LEU A 292 28.59 4.69 12.55
N SER A 293 28.81 4.59 13.87
CA SER A 293 29.28 5.71 14.69
C SER A 293 30.68 6.19 14.29
N ALA A 294 31.57 5.29 13.84
CA ALA A 294 32.87 5.65 13.31
C ALA A 294 32.78 6.55 12.06
N TYR A 295 31.69 6.42 11.31
CA TYR A 295 31.38 7.26 10.15
C TYR A 295 30.43 8.43 10.47
N HIS A 296 30.15 8.69 11.76
CA HIS A 296 29.22 9.73 12.21
C HIS A 296 27.78 9.50 11.70
N LEU A 297 27.40 8.23 11.53
CA LEU A 297 26.07 7.81 11.08
C LEU A 297 25.29 7.19 12.24
N ALA A 298 23.99 7.40 12.23
CA ALA A 298 23.04 6.60 13.01
C ALA A 298 22.39 5.55 12.11
N PRO A 299 21.85 4.45 12.65
CA PRO A 299 20.98 3.56 11.89
C PRO A 299 19.87 4.34 11.18
N ALA A 300 19.52 3.96 9.95
CA ALA A 300 18.56 4.72 9.15
C ALA A 300 17.16 4.70 9.79
N ASP A 301 16.55 5.88 9.92
CA ASP A 301 15.15 6.04 10.34
C ASP A 301 14.16 5.42 9.32
N PHE A 302 14.57 5.38 8.05
CA PHE A 302 13.85 4.75 6.95
C PHE A 302 14.59 3.47 6.50
N PRO A 303 14.39 2.31 7.14
CA PRO A 303 15.12 1.07 6.86
C PRO A 303 14.69 0.39 5.54
N ASP A 304 15.43 -0.64 5.16
CA ASP A 304 15.25 -1.42 3.92
C ASP A 304 13.81 -1.93 3.71
N SER A 305 13.18 -2.45 4.77
CA SER A 305 11.81 -2.96 4.71
C SER A 305 10.76 -1.89 4.39
N MET A 306 10.92 -0.67 4.94
CA MET A 306 10.04 0.45 4.59
C MET A 306 10.27 0.88 3.14
N LEU A 307 11.52 0.92 2.69
CA LEU A 307 11.83 1.27 1.30
C LEU A 307 11.25 0.27 0.32
N GLU A 308 11.30 -1.03 0.61
CA GLU A 308 10.64 -2.06 -0.19
C GLU A 308 9.12 -1.82 -0.26
N ALA A 309 8.46 -1.53 0.86
CA ALA A 309 7.03 -1.24 0.89
C ALA A 309 6.66 0.01 0.05
N HIS A 310 7.44 1.07 0.16
CA HIS A 310 7.22 2.30 -0.62
C HIS A 310 7.56 2.11 -2.10
N ALA A 311 8.58 1.32 -2.44
CA ALA A 311 8.88 0.93 -3.81
C ALA A 311 7.73 0.11 -4.42
N SER A 312 7.19 -0.88 -3.72
CA SER A 312 6.03 -1.64 -4.21
C SER A 312 4.84 -0.74 -4.56
N ARG A 313 4.59 0.31 -3.77
CA ARG A 313 3.58 1.33 -4.09
C ARG A 313 3.95 2.14 -5.34
N LEU A 314 5.20 2.63 -5.43
CA LEU A 314 5.68 3.48 -6.53
C LEU A 314 5.78 2.75 -7.88
N TYR A 315 5.99 1.43 -7.87
CA TYR A 315 6.14 0.60 -9.08
C TYR A 315 4.90 -0.29 -9.37
N GLY A 316 3.90 -0.31 -8.49
CA GLY A 316 2.62 -1.01 -8.72
C GLY A 316 1.77 -0.37 -9.83
N PRO A 317 0.56 -0.84 -10.15
CA PRO A 317 -0.29 -0.19 -11.15
C PRO A 317 -0.73 1.22 -10.68
N GLY A 318 -0.91 2.16 -11.61
CA GLY A 318 -1.34 3.54 -11.28
C GLY A 318 -2.74 3.61 -10.68
N SER A 319 -3.04 4.64 -9.87
CA SER A 319 -4.33 4.77 -9.18
C SER A 319 -5.52 4.75 -10.13
N ASP A 320 -5.38 5.34 -11.32
CA ASP A 320 -6.44 5.39 -12.33
C ASP A 320 -6.69 3.99 -12.93
N VAL A 321 -5.62 3.21 -13.13
CA VAL A 321 -5.72 1.81 -13.60
C VAL A 321 -6.33 0.93 -12.52
N LEU A 322 -5.90 1.09 -11.26
CA LEU A 322 -6.48 0.37 -10.13
C LEU A 322 -7.94 0.72 -9.93
N LYS A 323 -8.33 1.99 -10.17
CA LYS A 323 -9.71 2.44 -10.10
C LYS A 323 -10.55 1.81 -11.20
N SER A 324 -10.15 1.91 -12.47
CA SER A 324 -10.89 1.28 -13.57
C SER A 324 -10.96 -0.24 -13.45
N LEU A 325 -9.89 -0.87 -12.95
CA LEU A 325 -9.87 -2.30 -12.66
C LEU A 325 -10.82 -2.67 -11.51
N SER A 326 -10.82 -1.89 -10.43
CA SER A 326 -11.72 -2.08 -9.29
C SER A 326 -13.18 -1.90 -9.72
N GLU A 327 -13.50 -0.90 -10.54
CA GLU A 327 -14.84 -0.67 -11.08
C GLU A 327 -15.29 -1.87 -11.92
N ALA A 328 -14.46 -2.38 -12.82
CA ALA A 328 -14.78 -3.56 -13.63
C ALA A 328 -15.00 -4.83 -12.79
N LEU A 329 -14.17 -5.05 -11.75
CA LEU A 329 -14.32 -6.19 -10.84
C LEU A 329 -15.58 -6.05 -9.95
N GLN A 330 -15.91 -4.83 -9.52
CA GLN A 330 -17.16 -4.56 -8.79
C GLN A 330 -18.39 -4.84 -9.63
N ASP A 331 -18.38 -4.46 -10.92
CA ASP A 331 -19.49 -4.77 -11.83
C ASP A 331 -19.69 -6.28 -11.99
N GLU A 332 -18.62 -7.07 -12.11
CA GLU A 332 -18.72 -8.53 -12.15
C GLU A 332 -19.26 -9.12 -10.84
N LEU A 333 -18.81 -8.60 -9.68
CA LEU A 333 -19.28 -9.04 -8.37
C LEU A 333 -20.74 -8.65 -8.11
N ASN A 334 -21.19 -7.48 -8.56
CA ASN A 334 -22.59 -7.05 -8.48
C ASN A 334 -23.50 -8.00 -9.27
N GLN A 335 -23.13 -8.34 -10.51
CA GLN A 335 -23.88 -9.32 -11.30
C GLN A 335 -23.95 -10.69 -10.62
N LEU A 336 -22.89 -11.08 -9.91
CA LEU A 336 -22.87 -12.33 -9.17
C LEU A 336 -23.79 -12.30 -7.95
N LYS A 337 -23.77 -11.21 -7.18
CA LYS A 337 -24.66 -11.01 -6.02
C LYS A 337 -26.13 -11.00 -6.42
N ASP A 338 -26.47 -10.34 -7.54
CA ASP A 338 -27.84 -10.32 -8.06
C ASP A 338 -28.35 -11.74 -8.35
N LYS A 339 -27.49 -12.60 -8.92
CA LYS A 339 -27.84 -14.01 -9.16
C LYS A 339 -28.00 -14.81 -7.86
N LEU A 340 -27.17 -14.57 -6.86
CA LEU A 340 -27.30 -15.20 -5.54
C LEU A 340 -28.60 -14.78 -4.84
N ASP A 341 -28.99 -13.51 -4.92
CA ASP A 341 -30.25 -12.99 -4.36
C ASP A 341 -31.48 -13.60 -5.05
N ILE A 342 -31.43 -13.84 -6.37
CA ILE A 342 -32.50 -14.57 -7.09
C ILE A 342 -32.66 -16.00 -6.55
N ILE A 343 -31.54 -16.70 -6.30
CA ILE A 343 -31.54 -18.06 -5.74
C ILE A 343 -32.09 -18.05 -4.32
N GLU A 344 -31.68 -17.09 -3.47
CA GLU A 344 -32.17 -16.93 -2.09
C GLU A 344 -33.70 -16.71 -2.07
N ARG A 345 -34.23 -15.91 -2.99
CA ARG A 345 -35.68 -15.61 -3.07
C ARG A 345 -36.52 -16.76 -3.61
N GLY A 346 -35.92 -17.86 -4.08
CA GLY A 346 -36.61 -19.04 -4.58
C GLY A 346 -37.44 -18.79 -5.85
N ILE A 347 -37.10 -17.76 -6.64
CA ILE A 347 -37.77 -17.45 -7.90
C ILE A 347 -37.10 -18.31 -9.00
N GLU A 348 -37.69 -19.47 -9.30
CA GLU A 348 -37.19 -20.45 -10.31
C GLU A 348 -35.68 -20.77 -10.20
N PRO A 349 -35.20 -21.40 -9.11
CA PRO A 349 -33.80 -21.82 -9.01
C PRO A 349 -33.53 -22.98 -9.98
N ASP A 350 -32.98 -22.67 -11.15
CA ASP A 350 -32.43 -23.65 -12.08
C ASP A 350 -30.99 -24.00 -11.65
N LEU A 351 -30.63 -25.29 -11.72
CA LEU A 351 -29.26 -25.77 -11.51
C LEU A 351 -28.28 -25.09 -12.50
N ALA A 352 -28.78 -24.63 -13.65
CA ALA A 352 -28.03 -23.85 -14.62
C ALA A 352 -27.50 -22.50 -14.06
N GLU A 353 -28.20 -21.87 -13.12
CA GLU A 353 -27.72 -20.62 -12.50
C GLU A 353 -26.53 -20.87 -11.56
N LEU A 354 -26.50 -22.01 -10.84
CA LEU A 354 -25.34 -22.39 -10.02
C LEU A 354 -24.08 -22.54 -10.89
N SER A 355 -24.23 -23.17 -12.06
CA SER A 355 -23.17 -23.32 -13.06
C SER A 355 -22.66 -21.97 -13.56
N SER A 356 -23.59 -21.04 -13.85
CA SER A 356 -23.26 -19.68 -14.30
C SER A 356 -22.48 -18.88 -13.25
N ILE A 357 -22.87 -18.98 -11.98
CA ILE A 357 -22.17 -18.34 -10.85
C ILE A 357 -20.78 -18.95 -10.66
N ALA A 358 -20.66 -20.29 -10.75
CA ALA A 358 -19.37 -20.96 -10.66
C ALA A 358 -18.40 -20.50 -11.75
N ASP A 359 -18.88 -20.39 -13.00
CA ASP A 359 -18.08 -19.89 -14.12
C ASP A 359 -17.66 -18.43 -13.93
N ALA A 360 -18.50 -17.59 -13.34
CA ALA A 360 -18.16 -16.22 -13.00
C ALA A 360 -17.05 -16.16 -11.94
N LEU A 361 -17.13 -16.96 -10.87
CA LEU A 361 -16.09 -17.06 -9.84
C LEU A 361 -14.77 -17.62 -10.39
N GLU A 362 -14.81 -18.54 -11.35
CA GLU A 362 -13.60 -19.03 -12.03
C GLU A 362 -12.94 -17.94 -12.88
N ARG A 363 -13.73 -17.15 -13.63
CA ARG A 363 -13.21 -16.00 -14.38
C ARG A 363 -12.58 -14.97 -13.45
N LEU A 364 -13.29 -14.60 -12.38
CA LEU A 364 -12.80 -13.67 -11.37
C LEU A 364 -11.51 -14.17 -10.72
N ALA A 365 -11.43 -15.46 -10.38
CA ALA A 365 -10.21 -16.06 -9.84
C ALA A 365 -9.03 -15.97 -10.80
N ASN A 366 -9.25 -16.18 -12.10
CA ASN A 366 -8.19 -16.06 -13.10
C ASN A 366 -7.68 -14.62 -13.23
N THR A 367 -8.58 -13.63 -13.15
CA THR A 367 -8.20 -12.22 -13.10
C THR A 367 -7.38 -11.91 -11.84
N LEU A 368 -7.81 -12.39 -10.67
CA LEU A 368 -7.08 -12.21 -9.41
C LEU A 368 -5.68 -12.85 -9.44
N VAL A 369 -5.49 -14.01 -10.08
CA VAL A 369 -4.16 -14.61 -10.29
C VAL A 369 -3.28 -13.74 -11.18
N MET A 370 -3.82 -13.14 -12.25
CA MET A 370 -3.05 -12.21 -13.10
C MET A 370 -2.55 -10.98 -12.33
N LEU A 371 -3.26 -10.62 -11.26
CA LEU A 371 -2.92 -9.54 -10.33
C LEU A 371 -2.05 -10.00 -9.16
N ASP A 372 -1.59 -11.25 -9.15
CA ASP A 372 -0.80 -11.85 -8.06
C ASP A 372 -1.53 -11.91 -6.70
N LEU A 373 -2.87 -11.83 -6.71
CA LEU A 373 -3.77 -11.97 -5.56
C LEU A 373 -4.17 -13.44 -5.37
N ASN A 374 -3.18 -14.27 -5.05
CA ASN A 374 -3.30 -15.72 -5.08
C ASN A 374 -4.23 -16.28 -3.99
N LYS A 375 -4.32 -15.65 -2.81
CA LYS A 375 -5.24 -16.11 -1.74
C LYS A 375 -6.69 -15.79 -2.09
N LEU A 376 -6.97 -14.58 -2.56
CA LEU A 376 -8.32 -14.20 -3.01
C LEU A 376 -8.77 -15.08 -4.18
N ALA A 377 -7.88 -15.37 -5.13
CA ALA A 377 -8.15 -16.32 -6.20
C ALA A 377 -8.44 -17.74 -5.68
N GLY A 378 -7.73 -18.16 -4.62
CA GLY A 378 -7.98 -19.42 -3.93
C GLY A 378 -9.39 -19.51 -3.36
N VAL A 379 -9.82 -18.50 -2.61
CA VAL A 379 -11.19 -18.41 -2.05
C VAL A 379 -12.24 -18.47 -3.17
N SER A 380 -12.07 -17.67 -4.22
CA SER A 380 -13.00 -17.65 -5.36
C SER A 380 -13.12 -19.03 -6.04
N ARG A 381 -12.01 -19.77 -6.20
CA ARG A 381 -12.02 -21.14 -6.75
C ARG A 381 -12.66 -22.16 -5.81
N GLU A 382 -12.46 -22.04 -4.50
CA GLU A 382 -13.11 -22.92 -3.53
C GLU A 382 -14.63 -22.76 -3.58
N GLU A 383 -15.14 -21.53 -3.64
CA GLU A 383 -16.58 -21.28 -3.76
C GLU A 383 -17.14 -21.77 -5.11
N ALA A 384 -16.43 -21.57 -6.22
CA ALA A 384 -16.80 -22.13 -7.52
C ALA A 384 -16.90 -23.67 -7.47
N SER A 385 -15.97 -24.32 -6.77
CA SER A 385 -15.98 -25.78 -6.61
C SER A 385 -17.16 -26.26 -5.78
N LYS A 386 -17.62 -25.51 -4.76
CA LYS A 386 -18.80 -25.87 -3.97
C LYS A 386 -20.06 -25.80 -4.82
N LEU A 387 -20.22 -24.73 -5.59
CA LEU A 387 -21.35 -24.56 -6.52
C LEU A 387 -21.44 -25.70 -7.54
N ARG A 388 -20.31 -26.09 -8.15
CA ARG A 388 -20.26 -27.25 -9.05
C ARG A 388 -20.53 -28.58 -8.34
N GLY A 389 -20.17 -28.69 -7.06
CA GLY A 389 -20.54 -29.84 -6.23
C GLY A 389 -22.05 -29.97 -6.07
N TRP A 390 -22.73 -28.88 -5.71
CA TRP A 390 -24.18 -28.84 -5.58
C TRP A 390 -24.91 -29.13 -6.91
N GLU A 391 -24.39 -28.58 -8.01
CA GLU A 391 -24.88 -28.86 -9.36
C GLU A 391 -24.77 -30.37 -9.69
N ALA A 392 -23.60 -30.97 -9.47
CA ALA A 392 -23.36 -32.39 -9.74
C ALA A 392 -24.24 -33.32 -8.88
N GLU A 393 -24.56 -32.89 -7.65
CA GLU A 393 -25.49 -33.57 -6.75
C GLU A 393 -26.97 -33.32 -7.12
N SER A 394 -27.26 -32.47 -8.11
CA SER A 394 -28.61 -32.00 -8.47
C SER A 394 -29.37 -31.48 -7.25
N ARG A 395 -28.66 -30.75 -6.38
CA ARG A 395 -29.14 -30.26 -5.09
C ARG A 395 -29.02 -28.74 -5.03
N LEU A 396 -30.05 -28.09 -4.52
CA LEU A 396 -29.95 -26.67 -4.17
C LEU A 396 -29.26 -26.49 -2.79
N PRO A 397 -28.45 -25.44 -2.61
CA PRO A 397 -27.87 -25.12 -1.31
C PRO A 397 -28.95 -24.74 -0.30
N GLY A 398 -28.71 -25.04 0.98
CA GLY A 398 -29.54 -24.53 2.08
C GLY A 398 -29.14 -23.11 2.47
N ASP A 399 -29.99 -22.43 3.25
CA ASP A 399 -29.79 -21.04 3.67
C ASP A 399 -28.39 -20.79 4.29
N ASP A 400 -27.95 -21.64 5.21
CA ASP A 400 -26.62 -21.53 5.86
C ASP A 400 -25.43 -21.70 4.88
N GLU A 401 -25.63 -22.41 3.76
CA GLU A 401 -24.61 -22.57 2.73
C GLU A 401 -24.59 -21.37 1.78
N LEU A 402 -25.77 -20.84 1.44
CA LEU A 402 -25.93 -19.59 0.70
C LEU A 402 -25.34 -18.40 1.47
N TYR A 403 -25.59 -18.29 2.78
CA TYR A 403 -25.01 -17.23 3.61
C TYR A 403 -23.49 -17.27 3.64
N ARG A 404 -22.89 -18.46 3.77
CA ARG A 404 -21.43 -18.61 3.74
C ARG A 404 -20.84 -18.26 2.37
N LEU A 405 -21.51 -18.62 1.29
CA LEU A 405 -21.11 -18.24 -0.06
C LEU A 405 -21.18 -16.71 -0.24
N ALA A 406 -22.28 -16.09 0.19
CA ALA A 406 -22.44 -14.64 0.16
C ALA A 406 -21.35 -13.94 1.00
N ASP A 407 -21.03 -14.43 2.19
CA ASP A 407 -19.96 -13.89 3.02
C ASP A 407 -18.59 -13.94 2.31
N SER A 408 -18.26 -15.05 1.65
CA SER A 408 -17.04 -15.18 0.85
C SER A 408 -17.01 -14.19 -0.32
N VAL A 409 -18.11 -14.04 -1.05
CA VAL A 409 -18.24 -13.09 -2.17
C VAL A 409 -18.06 -11.64 -1.69
N LEU A 410 -18.72 -11.28 -0.59
CA LEU A 410 -18.57 -9.97 0.03
C LEU A 410 -17.13 -9.74 0.50
N GLY A 411 -16.44 -10.78 0.99
CA GLY A 411 -15.05 -10.70 1.40
C GLY A 411 -14.10 -10.39 0.24
N ILE A 412 -14.35 -11.01 -0.92
CA ILE A 412 -13.63 -10.73 -2.16
C ILE A 412 -13.88 -9.28 -2.60
N GLU A 413 -15.12 -8.81 -2.52
CA GLU A 413 -15.49 -7.45 -2.89
C GLU A 413 -14.82 -6.37 -2.05
N ASP A 414 -14.81 -6.54 -0.72
CA ASP A 414 -14.11 -5.61 0.18
C ASP A 414 -12.62 -5.56 -0.14
N ALA A 415 -12.00 -6.70 -0.43
CA ALA A 415 -10.60 -6.74 -0.81
C ALA A 415 -10.35 -6.01 -2.13
N VAL A 416 -11.25 -6.18 -3.12
CA VAL A 416 -11.22 -5.44 -4.40
C VAL A 416 -11.34 -3.94 -4.16
N MET A 417 -12.25 -3.49 -3.29
CA MET A 417 -12.39 -2.07 -2.94
C MET A 417 -11.10 -1.50 -2.33
N GLN A 418 -10.40 -2.29 -1.51
CA GLN A 418 -9.14 -1.85 -0.90
C GLN A 418 -7.97 -1.79 -1.87
N ILE A 419 -8.06 -2.40 -3.07
CA ILE A 419 -7.04 -2.29 -4.11
C ILE A 419 -6.85 -0.82 -4.54
N VAL A 420 -7.92 -0.01 -4.59
CA VAL A 420 -7.84 1.40 -4.99
C VAL A 420 -7.03 2.23 -3.98
N THR A 421 -7.18 1.94 -2.69
CA THR A 421 -6.53 2.73 -1.61
C THR A 421 -5.15 2.19 -1.23
N ARG A 422 -5.00 0.87 -1.13
CA ARG A 422 -3.77 0.21 -0.64
C ARG A 422 -2.87 -0.27 -1.77
N GLY A 423 -3.39 -0.36 -2.99
CA GLY A 423 -2.73 -1.02 -4.10
C GLY A 423 -2.87 -2.55 -4.04
N ILE A 424 -2.33 -3.20 -5.06
CA ILE A 424 -2.20 -4.65 -5.12
C ILE A 424 -0.98 -5.02 -4.27
N THR A 425 -1.23 -5.51 -3.06
CA THR A 425 -0.18 -5.88 -2.09
C THR A 425 -0.49 -7.21 -1.43
N SER A 426 0.51 -7.81 -0.79
CA SER A 426 0.34 -9.00 0.03
C SER A 426 -0.61 -8.80 1.21
N GLU A 427 -0.77 -7.57 1.70
CA GLU A 427 -1.73 -7.21 2.74
C GLU A 427 -3.17 -7.24 2.19
N THR A 428 -3.37 -6.74 0.97
CA THR A 428 -4.65 -6.79 0.27
C THR A 428 -5.06 -8.24 -0.03
N ASP A 429 -4.11 -9.09 -0.45
CA ASP A 429 -4.34 -10.53 -0.65
C ASP A 429 -4.59 -11.26 0.69
N ALA A 430 -4.00 -10.78 1.80
CA ALA A 430 -4.22 -11.33 3.13
C ALA A 430 -5.61 -10.99 3.73
N LEU A 431 -6.39 -10.11 3.10
CA LEU A 431 -7.79 -9.89 3.47
C LEU A 431 -8.68 -11.11 3.16
N ALA A 432 -8.18 -12.06 2.34
CA ALA A 432 -8.85 -13.32 2.09
C ALA A 432 -9.03 -14.14 3.38
N GLY A 433 -10.29 -14.35 3.79
CA GLY A 433 -10.65 -15.29 4.86
C GLY A 433 -10.41 -14.81 6.30
N GLY A 434 -10.20 -13.51 6.54
CA GLY A 434 -10.16 -12.97 7.90
C GLY A 434 -11.54 -13.03 8.57
N GLU A 435 -11.63 -13.59 9.78
CA GLU A 435 -12.83 -13.49 10.61
C GLU A 435 -13.20 -12.01 10.80
N ARG A 436 -14.25 -11.58 10.10
CA ARG A 436 -14.79 -10.22 10.24
C ARG A 436 -15.26 -10.01 11.67
N LYS A 437 -14.83 -8.93 12.31
CA LYS A 437 -15.68 -8.28 13.31
C LYS A 437 -16.85 -7.68 12.54
N ARG A 438 -18.08 -8.13 12.84
CA ARG A 438 -19.35 -7.67 12.25
C ARG A 438 -19.52 -6.15 12.22
N GLU A 439 -18.75 -5.43 13.03
CA GLU A 439 -18.77 -3.97 13.19
C GLU A 439 -18.16 -3.19 11.99
N GLU A 440 -17.43 -3.84 11.09
CA GLU A 440 -16.71 -3.16 9.98
C GLU A 440 -17.30 -3.37 8.57
N SER A 441 -18.44 -4.05 8.41
CA SER A 441 -19.00 -4.26 7.07
C SER A 441 -19.52 -2.95 6.46
N VAL A 442 -19.10 -2.66 5.22
CA VAL A 442 -19.56 -1.48 4.46
C VAL A 442 -21.08 -1.49 4.30
N TYR A 443 -21.66 -2.67 4.15
CA TYR A 443 -23.11 -2.89 4.04
C TYR A 443 -23.89 -2.55 5.30
N LEU A 444 -23.35 -2.83 6.49
CA LEU A 444 -23.96 -2.37 7.73
C LEU A 444 -23.98 -0.85 7.76
N ARG A 445 -22.91 -0.19 7.29
CA ARG A 445 -22.85 1.28 7.19
C ARG A 445 -23.85 1.85 6.19
N GLU A 446 -24.03 1.22 5.03
CA GLU A 446 -25.06 1.61 4.06
C GLU A 446 -26.48 1.41 4.60
N ALA A 447 -26.75 0.28 5.24
CA ALA A 447 -28.04 0.02 5.88
C ALA A 447 -28.33 1.06 6.98
N LEU A 448 -27.32 1.45 7.76
CA LEU A 448 -27.43 2.52 8.75
C LEU A 448 -27.79 3.86 8.13
N TYR A 449 -27.19 4.22 6.99
CA TYR A 449 -27.52 5.46 6.28
C TYR A 449 -28.97 5.47 5.77
N VAL A 450 -29.45 4.36 5.21
CA VAL A 450 -30.83 4.26 4.72
C VAL A 450 -31.84 4.42 5.85
N VAL A 451 -31.61 3.75 6.99
CA VAL A 451 -32.46 3.89 8.18
C VAL A 451 -32.43 5.31 8.73
N ALA A 452 -31.26 5.95 8.76
CA ALA A 452 -31.11 7.33 9.23
C ALA A 452 -31.83 8.34 8.32
N ASP A 453 -31.75 8.18 6.98
CA ASP A 453 -32.42 9.08 6.04
C ASP A 453 -33.95 8.93 6.08
N GLU A 454 -34.46 7.69 6.17
CA GLU A 454 -35.89 7.42 6.34
C GLU A 454 -36.41 8.03 7.66
N ALA A 455 -35.67 7.84 8.76
CA ALA A 455 -36.00 8.42 10.05
C ALA A 455 -36.05 9.96 10.00
N ARG A 456 -35.09 10.60 9.33
CA ARG A 456 -35.06 12.05 9.14
C ARG A 456 -36.24 12.56 8.31
N GLY A 457 -36.57 11.87 7.22
CA GLY A 457 -37.72 12.19 6.38
C GLY A 457 -39.03 12.19 7.18
N ALA A 458 -39.20 11.17 8.02
CA ALA A 458 -40.38 11.04 8.83
C ALA A 458 -40.44 12.00 10.04
N LEU A 459 -39.31 12.36 10.67
CA LEU A 459 -39.25 13.44 11.67
C LEU A 459 -39.56 14.82 11.06
N THR A 460 -39.12 15.08 9.83
CA THR A 460 -39.48 16.29 9.09
C THR A 460 -40.98 16.35 8.83
N LEU A 461 -41.58 15.21 8.46
CA LEU A 461 -43.02 15.10 8.26
C LEU A 461 -43.78 15.32 9.59
N ALA A 462 -43.27 14.80 10.70
CA ALA A 462 -43.82 15.01 12.04
C ALA A 462 -43.92 16.50 12.41
N LYS A 463 -42.81 17.24 12.25
CA LYS A 463 -42.78 18.68 12.52
C LYS A 463 -43.78 19.44 11.65
N ARG A 464 -43.84 19.14 10.35
CA ARG A 464 -44.81 19.76 9.43
C ARG A 464 -46.26 19.48 9.82
N ALA A 465 -46.56 18.24 10.20
CA ALA A 465 -47.89 17.84 10.64
C ALA A 465 -48.30 18.57 11.92
N ILE A 466 -47.37 18.74 12.88
CA ILE A 466 -47.59 19.51 14.10
C ILE A 466 -47.79 21.01 13.79
N THR A 467 -47.01 21.59 12.89
CA THR A 467 -47.21 22.99 12.46
C THR A 467 -48.58 23.18 11.78
N ALA A 468 -48.96 22.30 10.86
CA ALA A 468 -50.25 22.35 10.19
C ALA A 468 -51.42 22.17 11.17
N PHE A 469 -51.27 21.30 12.18
CA PHE A 469 -52.22 21.15 13.28
C PHE A 469 -52.40 22.45 14.08
N ILE A 470 -51.31 23.19 14.35
CA ILE A 470 -51.38 24.49 15.05
C ILE A 470 -52.02 25.58 14.16
N GLU A 471 -51.68 25.63 12.88
CA GLU A 471 -52.18 26.65 11.94
C GLU A 471 -53.66 26.45 11.55
N SER A 472 -54.17 25.22 11.66
CA SER A 472 -55.55 24.84 11.32
C SER A 472 -56.54 24.93 12.49
N ASP A 473 -56.18 25.65 13.56
CA ASP A 473 -56.98 25.75 14.80
C ASP A 473 -57.20 24.37 15.45
N TYR A 474 -56.12 23.58 15.52
CA TYR A 474 -56.07 22.25 16.15
C TYR A 474 -56.88 21.14 15.43
N ASP A 475 -56.92 21.16 14.09
CA ASP A 475 -57.55 20.07 13.32
C ASP A 475 -56.70 18.79 13.37
N LYS A 476 -57.21 17.82 14.15
CA LYS A 476 -56.59 16.51 14.41
C LYS A 476 -56.38 15.68 13.15
N LEU A 477 -57.06 15.97 12.05
CA LEU A 477 -56.90 15.24 10.79
C LEU A 477 -55.44 15.30 10.29
N HIS A 478 -54.72 16.39 10.59
CA HIS A 478 -53.31 16.56 10.23
C HIS A 478 -52.36 15.60 10.97
N LEU A 479 -52.76 15.05 12.11
CA LEU A 479 -51.93 14.17 12.94
C LEU A 479 -52.28 12.68 12.79
N ALA A 480 -53.35 12.33 12.08
CA ALA A 480 -53.94 10.98 12.09
C ALA A 480 -52.96 9.85 11.68
N ASN A 481 -52.06 10.13 10.74
CA ASN A 481 -51.07 9.14 10.26
C ASN A 481 -49.76 9.18 11.06
N LEU A 482 -49.56 10.19 11.90
CA LEU A 482 -48.26 10.46 12.51
C LEU A 482 -47.80 9.37 13.49
N PRO A 483 -48.65 8.82 14.38
CA PRO A 483 -48.25 7.74 15.29
C PRO A 483 -47.74 6.50 14.57
N ALA A 484 -48.41 6.09 13.48
CA ALA A 484 -47.99 4.93 12.68
C ALA A 484 -46.64 5.17 12.00
N THR A 485 -46.43 6.37 11.45
CA THR A 485 -45.15 6.76 10.83
C THR A 485 -44.01 6.72 11.86
N LEU A 486 -44.21 7.28 13.05
CA LEU A 486 -43.19 7.28 14.11
C LEU A 486 -42.89 5.87 14.63
N HIS A 487 -43.90 5.00 14.72
CA HIS A 487 -43.71 3.60 15.13
C HIS A 487 -42.89 2.79 14.11
N SER A 488 -43.02 3.08 12.81
CA SER A 488 -42.19 2.44 11.78
C SER A 488 -40.70 2.75 11.95
N ILE A 489 -40.36 4.01 12.25
CA ILE A 489 -38.98 4.43 12.49
C ILE A 489 -38.44 3.81 13.79
N TRP A 490 -39.26 3.74 14.83
CA TRP A 490 -38.91 3.08 16.09
C TRP A 490 -38.42 1.64 15.86
N GLY A 491 -39.09 0.90 14.97
CA GLY A 491 -38.67 -0.44 14.55
C GLY A 491 -37.30 -0.44 13.87
N GLY A 492 -37.04 0.53 12.98
CA GLY A 492 -35.73 0.72 12.34
C GLY A 492 -34.60 1.03 13.32
N LEU A 493 -34.86 1.89 14.32
CA LEU A 493 -33.88 2.23 15.36
C LEU A 493 -33.57 1.04 16.29
N GLN A 494 -34.57 0.19 16.58
CA GLN A 494 -34.35 -1.06 17.30
C GLN A 494 -33.46 -2.03 16.51
N MET A 495 -33.68 -2.17 15.20
CA MET A 495 -32.86 -3.05 14.34
C MET A 495 -31.40 -2.60 14.26
N VAL A 496 -31.16 -1.30 14.36
CA VAL A 496 -29.84 -0.67 14.40
C VAL A 496 -29.17 -0.73 15.79
N ASN A 497 -29.85 -1.33 16.78
CA ASN A 497 -29.38 -1.46 18.16
C ASN A 497 -29.12 -0.09 18.83
N ASP A 498 -29.99 0.89 18.56
CA ASP A 498 -30.03 2.19 19.26
C ASP A 498 -31.30 2.30 20.14
N PRO A 499 -31.28 1.66 21.33
CA PRO A 499 -32.45 1.64 22.20
C PRO A 499 -32.79 3.02 22.79
N GLY A 500 -31.81 3.93 22.87
CA GLY A 500 -32.01 5.27 23.42
C GLY A 500 -32.86 6.14 22.49
N ALA A 501 -32.48 6.22 21.21
CA ALA A 501 -33.26 6.94 20.21
C ALA A 501 -34.66 6.33 20.01
N ALA A 502 -34.76 4.99 20.03
CA ALA A 502 -36.05 4.30 19.98
C ALA A 502 -36.94 4.70 21.17
N GLY A 503 -36.40 4.72 22.40
CA GLY A 503 -37.16 5.09 23.59
C GLY A 503 -37.72 6.52 23.55
N VAL A 504 -36.92 7.49 23.10
CA VAL A 504 -37.39 8.88 22.92
C VAL A 504 -38.50 8.96 21.88
N LEU A 505 -38.34 8.28 20.74
CA LEU A 505 -39.32 8.31 19.66
C LEU A 505 -40.66 7.67 20.07
N GLU A 506 -40.60 6.60 20.86
CA GLU A 506 -41.79 5.95 21.43
C GLU A 506 -42.56 6.90 22.35
N ARG A 507 -41.85 7.62 23.23
CA ARG A 507 -42.45 8.64 24.11
C ARG A 507 -43.10 9.76 23.32
N VAL A 508 -42.45 10.24 22.25
CA VAL A 508 -43.02 11.27 21.37
C VAL A 508 -44.29 10.76 20.68
N ALA A 509 -44.27 9.54 20.14
CA ALA A 509 -45.43 8.95 19.48
C ALA A 509 -46.61 8.76 20.45
N ALA A 510 -46.34 8.26 21.66
CA ALA A 510 -47.33 8.11 22.73
C ALA A 510 -47.91 9.47 23.15
N SER A 511 -47.06 10.48 23.31
CA SER A 511 -47.46 11.84 23.67
C SER A 511 -48.37 12.48 22.61
N ILE A 512 -48.06 12.30 21.33
CA ILE A 512 -48.90 12.79 20.22
C ILE A 512 -50.27 12.08 20.25
N GLN A 513 -50.29 10.76 20.47
CA GLN A 513 -51.53 10.01 20.57
C GLN A 513 -52.40 10.48 21.75
N GLU A 514 -51.83 10.52 22.96
CA GLU A 514 -52.59 10.81 24.18
C GLU A 514 -52.97 12.29 24.32
N ARG A 515 -52.03 13.21 24.02
CA ARG A 515 -52.19 14.64 24.31
C ARG A 515 -52.70 15.47 23.14
N LEU A 516 -52.54 15.01 21.90
CA LEU A 516 -52.99 15.75 20.70
C LEU A 516 -54.20 15.10 20.03
N LEU A 517 -54.21 13.76 19.90
CA LEU A 517 -55.31 13.04 19.23
C LEU A 517 -56.45 12.68 20.18
N ASP A 518 -56.17 12.10 21.35
CA ASP A 518 -57.20 11.58 22.26
C ASP A 518 -57.79 12.65 23.20
N ALA A 519 -57.01 13.68 23.53
CA ALA A 519 -57.45 14.79 24.39
C ALA A 519 -58.57 15.62 23.72
N LYS A 520 -59.62 15.98 24.48
CA LYS A 520 -60.77 16.75 23.96
C LYS A 520 -60.52 18.26 23.92
N GLU A 521 -59.59 18.74 24.72
CA GLU A 521 -59.24 20.16 24.85
C GLU A 521 -57.96 20.46 24.05
N ALA A 522 -57.77 21.72 23.67
CA ALA A 522 -56.55 22.14 22.99
C ALA A 522 -55.33 21.90 23.89
N PRO A 523 -54.21 21.41 23.34
CA PRO A 523 -53.00 21.14 24.10
C PRO A 523 -52.38 22.43 24.64
N ALA A 524 -51.76 22.36 25.81
CA ALA A 524 -51.00 23.47 26.36
C ALA A 524 -49.80 23.80 25.46
N ALA A 525 -49.50 25.09 25.27
CA ALA A 525 -48.38 25.54 24.42
C ALA A 525 -47.04 24.89 24.80
N GLN A 526 -46.81 24.66 26.10
CA GLN A 526 -45.61 24.00 26.63
C GLN A 526 -45.44 22.56 26.13
N VAL A 527 -46.54 21.83 25.92
CA VAL A 527 -46.50 20.45 25.38
C VAL A 527 -46.09 20.46 23.90
N LEU A 528 -46.53 21.47 23.15
CA LEU A 528 -46.16 21.62 21.73
C LEU A 528 -44.70 22.03 21.55
N GLU A 529 -44.21 22.96 22.40
CA GLU A 529 -42.81 23.36 22.43
C GLU A 529 -41.89 22.18 22.77
N ALA A 530 -42.22 21.42 23.82
CA ALA A 530 -41.46 20.25 24.22
C ALA A 530 -41.40 19.15 23.15
N LEU A 531 -42.51 18.88 22.45
CA LEU A 531 -42.54 17.92 21.35
C LEU A 531 -41.70 18.42 20.15
N ALA A 532 -41.72 19.71 19.85
CA ALA A 532 -40.90 20.29 18.80
C ALA A 532 -39.40 20.22 19.13
N ASP A 533 -39.02 20.49 20.38
CA ASP A 533 -37.64 20.41 20.86
C ASP A 533 -37.14 18.97 20.89
N ALA A 534 -37.96 18.01 21.32
CA ALA A 534 -37.63 16.59 21.31
C ALA A 534 -37.46 16.06 19.87
N LEU A 535 -38.37 16.38 18.95
CA LEU A 535 -38.28 15.98 17.54
C LEU A 535 -37.04 16.58 16.85
N THR A 536 -36.72 17.84 17.15
CA THR A 536 -35.56 18.53 16.56
C THR A 536 -34.25 17.98 17.11
N SER A 537 -34.17 17.75 18.42
CA SER A 537 -32.98 17.15 19.06
C SER A 537 -32.73 15.73 18.56
N LEU A 538 -33.80 14.95 18.38
CA LEU A 538 -33.72 13.60 17.83
C LEU A 538 -33.31 13.60 16.34
N GLU A 539 -33.77 14.56 15.55
CA GLU A 539 -33.34 14.72 14.15
C GLU A 539 -31.84 15.02 14.05
N TYR A 540 -31.33 15.95 14.87
CA TYR A 540 -29.89 16.23 14.91
C TYR A 540 -29.06 15.05 15.43
N TYR A 541 -29.59 14.30 16.40
CA TYR A 541 -28.96 13.06 16.86
C TYR A 541 -28.86 12.03 15.72
N ILE A 542 -29.95 11.81 14.98
CA ILE A 542 -29.99 10.86 13.86
C ILE A 542 -29.10 11.32 12.69
N GLU A 543 -28.92 12.62 12.47
CA GLU A 543 -27.98 13.13 11.47
C GLU A 543 -26.52 12.75 11.77
N SER A 544 -26.19 12.52 13.05
CA SER A 544 -24.89 11.98 13.46
C SER A 544 -24.76 10.46 13.26
N ILE A 545 -25.88 9.74 13.08
CA ILE A 545 -25.90 8.31 12.77
C ILE A 545 -25.57 8.14 11.29
N GLY A 546 -24.27 8.05 10.99
CA GLY A 546 -23.75 7.75 9.65
C GLY A 546 -22.52 8.57 9.30
N LYS A 547 -22.40 9.81 9.78
CA LYS A 547 -21.13 10.56 9.66
C LYS A 547 -20.15 9.97 10.67
N SER A 548 -18.87 9.86 10.32
CA SER A 548 -17.81 9.23 11.13
C SER A 548 -17.45 10.03 12.42
N GLU A 549 -18.38 10.84 12.93
CA GLU A 549 -18.28 11.62 14.16
C GLU A 549 -18.89 10.83 15.33
N ASP A 550 -18.31 10.96 16.52
CA ASP A 550 -18.84 10.35 17.74
C ASP A 550 -20.32 10.74 17.94
N ARG A 551 -21.18 9.74 18.16
CA ARG A 551 -22.62 9.95 18.44
C ARG A 551 -22.79 10.97 19.56
N ASN A 552 -23.47 12.07 19.30
CA ASN A 552 -23.61 13.14 20.29
C ASN A 552 -24.73 12.81 21.30
N VAL A 553 -24.38 12.01 22.31
CA VAL A 553 -25.30 11.54 23.37
C VAL A 553 -25.97 12.69 24.12
N ASP A 554 -25.39 13.88 24.14
CA ASP A 554 -25.97 15.04 24.81
C ASP A 554 -27.22 15.57 24.10
N LEU A 555 -27.36 15.38 22.78
CA LEU A 555 -28.59 15.71 22.05
C LEU A 555 -29.73 14.75 22.38
N LEU A 556 -29.41 13.48 22.61
CA LEU A 556 -30.41 12.49 23.03
C LEU A 556 -30.92 12.81 24.44
N LYS A 557 -30.03 13.16 25.37
CA LYS A 557 -30.40 13.61 26.71
C LYS A 557 -31.24 14.89 26.68
N LEU A 558 -30.92 15.81 25.76
CA LEU A 558 -31.72 17.03 25.58
C LEU A 558 -33.16 16.67 25.18
N ALA A 559 -33.34 15.76 24.22
CA ALA A 559 -34.64 15.28 23.81
C ALA A 559 -35.42 14.60 24.97
N GLU A 560 -34.74 13.80 25.79
CA GLU A 560 -35.32 13.20 27.00
C GLU A 560 -35.77 14.26 28.02
N SER A 561 -34.91 15.26 28.28
CA SER A 561 -35.20 16.32 29.24
C SER A 561 -36.36 17.21 28.83
N SER A 562 -36.49 17.52 27.53
CA SER A 562 -37.60 18.30 26.99
C SER A 562 -38.95 17.62 27.22
N LEU A 563 -38.99 16.27 27.16
CA LEU A 563 -40.20 15.50 27.45
C LEU A 563 -40.47 15.42 28.96
N ASP A 564 -39.43 15.24 29.77
CA ASP A 564 -39.53 15.17 31.24
C ASP A 564 -40.08 16.48 31.85
N ASP A 565 -39.68 17.65 31.31
CA ASP A 565 -40.06 18.97 31.82
C ASP A 565 -41.59 19.24 31.78
N VAL A 566 -42.32 18.50 30.95
CA VAL A 566 -43.79 18.55 30.85
C VAL A 566 -44.48 17.27 31.31
N GLY A 567 -43.72 16.31 31.86
CA GLY A 567 -44.22 15.03 32.37
C GLY A 567 -44.77 14.10 31.28
N LEU A 568 -44.12 14.09 30.12
CA LEU A 568 -44.45 13.27 28.94
C LEU A 568 -43.60 12.00 28.83
#